data_AF-W1Y286-F1
#
_entry.id   AF-W1Y286-F1
#
_cell.length_a   1.000
_cell.length_b   1.000
_cell.length_c   1.000
_cell.angle_alpha   90.00
_cell.angle_beta   90.00
_cell.angle_gamma   90.00
#
_symmetry.space_group_name_H-M   'P 1'
#
loop_
_entity.id
_entity.type
_entity.pdbx_description
1 polymer ?
#
loop_
_entity_poly.entity_id
_entity_poly.type
_entity_poly.pdbx_seq_one_letter_code
_entity_poly.pdbx_strand_id
1 'polypeptide(L)'
;PSFGMTTILLNLHNVGYFALDGIILAMGIFYGGIAQIFAGLLEYKKGNTFGLTAFTSYGSFWLTLVAILLMPKLGLTDAPNAQFLGVYLGLWGVFTLFMFFGTLKGAR
;
A
#
# COMPACT_ATOMS: atom_id res chain seq x y z
N PRO A 1 -4.93 7.68 8.33
CA PRO A 1 -5.35 6.66 9.32
C PRO A 1 -5.14 5.22 8.84
N SER A 2 -5.74 4.81 7.71
CA SER A 2 -5.65 3.42 7.21
C SER A 2 -4.26 3.00 6.71
N PHE A 3 -3.67 3.82 5.83
CA PHE A 3 -2.32 3.60 5.31
C PHE A 3 -1.27 3.49 6.44
N GLY A 4 -1.32 4.42 7.40
CA GLY A 4 -0.38 4.46 8.53
C GLY A 4 -0.45 3.23 9.42
N MET A 5 -1.67 2.77 9.77
CA MET A 5 -1.84 1.60 10.64
C MET A 5 -1.32 0.32 9.99
N THR A 6 -1.62 0.10 8.71
CA THR A 6 -1.13 -1.08 7.96
C THR A 6 0.39 -1.02 7.76
N THR A 7 0.94 0.19 7.55
CA THR A 7 2.39 0.42 7.46
C THR A 7 3.11 0.09 8.75
N ILE A 8 2.57 0.48 9.91
CA ILE A 8 3.17 0.16 11.22
C ILE A 8 3.25 -1.35 11.41
N LEU A 9 2.16 -2.08 11.14
CA LEU A 9 2.11 -3.53 11.29
C LEU A 9 3.12 -4.26 10.38
N LEU A 10 3.22 -3.84 9.11
CA LEU A 10 4.22 -4.40 8.19
C LEU A 10 5.65 -4.10 8.67
N ASN A 11 5.92 -2.89 9.17
CA ASN A 11 7.26 -2.55 9.62
C ASN A 11 7.66 -3.28 10.90
N LEU A 12 6.72 -3.57 11.82
CA LEU A 12 6.99 -4.43 12.98
C LEU A 12 7.46 -5.83 12.59
N HIS A 13 6.96 -6.36 11.47
CA HIS A 13 7.50 -7.58 10.87
C HIS A 13 8.91 -7.35 10.28
N ASN A 14 9.10 -6.28 9.50
CA ASN A 14 10.37 -6.00 8.84
C ASN A 14 11.53 -5.79 9.83
N VAL A 15 11.28 -5.21 11.01
CA VAL A 15 12.29 -5.04 12.07
C VAL A 15 12.45 -6.29 12.95
N GLY A 16 11.78 -7.40 12.63
CA GLY A 16 11.99 -8.70 13.24
C GLY A 16 11.27 -8.94 14.57
N TYR A 17 10.40 -8.02 15.02
CA TYR A 17 9.64 -8.23 16.26
C TYR A 17 8.57 -9.33 16.12
N PHE A 18 8.02 -9.49 14.91
CA PHE A 18 6.99 -10.50 14.63
C PHE A 18 7.22 -11.17 13.28
N ALA A 19 6.77 -12.42 13.12
CA ALA A 19 6.72 -13.07 11.82
C ALA A 19 5.61 -12.45 10.93
N LEU A 20 5.62 -12.76 9.63
CA LEU A 20 4.59 -12.28 8.72
C LEU A 20 3.27 -13.01 9.02
N ASP A 21 2.39 -12.33 9.76
CA ASP A 21 1.14 -12.86 10.27
C ASP A 21 -0.06 -12.57 9.33
N GLY A 22 -1.09 -13.41 9.39
CA GLY A 22 -2.37 -13.20 8.69
C GLY A 22 -3.03 -11.87 9.04
N ILE A 23 -2.75 -11.29 10.21
CA ILE A 23 -3.20 -9.94 10.60
C ILE A 23 -2.72 -8.88 9.59
N ILE A 24 -1.45 -8.93 9.17
CA ILE A 24 -0.88 -7.96 8.21
C ILE A 24 -1.58 -8.10 6.86
N LEU A 25 -1.82 -9.35 6.43
CA LEU A 25 -2.49 -9.64 5.16
C LEU A 25 -3.96 -9.19 5.18
N ALA A 26 -4.69 -9.44 6.26
CA ALA A 26 -6.08 -9.01 6.42
C ALA A 26 -6.19 -7.48 6.43
N MET A 27 -5.32 -6.80 7.17
CA MET A 27 -5.28 -5.33 7.21
C MET A 27 -4.90 -4.75 5.85
N GLY A 28 -3.95 -5.37 5.14
CA GLY A 28 -3.58 -4.99 3.78
C GLY A 28 -4.73 -5.12 2.79
N ILE A 29 -5.55 -6.18 2.88
CA ILE A 29 -6.70 -6.36 1.98
C ILE A 29 -7.79 -5.34 2.28
N PHE A 30 -8.30 -5.34 3.51
CA PHE A 30 -9.56 -4.66 3.80
C PHE A 30 -9.39 -3.20 4.14
N TYR A 31 -8.39 -2.87 4.96
CA TYR A 31 -8.23 -1.51 5.47
C TYR A 31 -7.27 -0.72 4.60
N GLY A 32 -6.02 -1.17 4.50
CA GLY A 32 -5.00 -0.56 3.64
C GLY A 32 -5.37 -0.59 2.17
N GLY A 33 -6.12 -1.62 1.73
CA GLY A 33 -6.57 -1.80 0.36
C GLY A 33 -7.95 -1.20 0.07
N ILE A 34 -9.00 -1.99 0.29
CA ILE A 34 -10.37 -1.69 -0.14
C ILE A 34 -10.90 -0.38 0.47
N ALA A 35 -10.82 -0.22 1.79
CA ALA A 35 -11.31 0.99 2.44
C ALA A 35 -10.56 2.24 1.97
N GLN A 36 -9.26 2.12 1.69
CA GLN A 36 -8.46 3.22 1.18
C GLN A 36 -8.81 3.58 -0.28
N ILE A 37 -9.12 2.58 -1.13
CA ILE A 37 -9.66 2.82 -2.47
C ILE A 37 -10.98 3.58 -2.38
N PHE A 38 -11.91 3.16 -1.51
CA PHE A 38 -13.17 3.88 -1.33
C PHE A 38 -12.97 5.31 -0.85
N ALA A 39 -12.02 5.55 0.06
CA ALA A 39 -11.66 6.91 0.46
C ALA A 39 -11.19 7.76 -0.74
N GLY A 40 -10.35 7.19 -1.62
CA GLY A 40 -9.93 7.84 -2.86
C GLY A 40 -11.09 8.17 -3.81
N LEU A 41 -11.96 7.20 -4.07
CA LEU A 41 -13.13 7.41 -4.92
C LEU A 41 -14.07 8.50 -4.39
N LEU A 42 -14.18 8.65 -3.07
CA LEU A 42 -14.96 9.72 -2.45
C LEU A 42 -14.33 11.11 -2.62
N GLU A 43 -13.01 11.21 -2.82
CA GLU A 43 -12.34 12.49 -3.11
C GLU A 43 -12.68 13.04 -4.51
N TYR A 44 -13.07 12.17 -5.46
CA TYR A 44 -13.56 12.61 -6.77
C TYR A 44 -14.78 13.54 -6.64
N LYS A 45 -15.73 13.19 -5.76
CA LYS A 45 -16.91 14.02 -5.50
C LYS A 45 -16.58 15.37 -4.85
N LYS A 46 -15.40 15.50 -4.22
CA LYS A 46 -14.92 16.74 -3.60
C LYS A 46 -14.06 17.58 -4.55
N GLY A 47 -13.82 17.12 -5.79
CA GLY A 47 -12.91 17.77 -6.73
C GLY A 47 -11.43 17.70 -6.30
N ASN A 48 -11.09 16.81 -5.37
CA ASN A 48 -9.72 16.67 -4.86
C ASN A 48 -8.95 15.61 -5.65
N THR A 49 -8.33 16.02 -6.77
CA THR A 49 -7.53 15.13 -7.62
C THR A 49 -6.35 14.51 -6.87
N PHE A 50 -5.69 15.28 -5.99
CA PHE A 50 -4.55 14.77 -5.22
C PHE A 50 -4.97 13.61 -4.30
N GLY A 51 -6.03 13.81 -3.52
CA GLY A 51 -6.57 12.78 -2.63
C GLY A 51 -7.07 11.55 -3.39
N LEU A 52 -7.76 11.75 -4.51
CA LEU A 52 -8.22 10.67 -5.39
C LEU A 52 -7.05 9.79 -5.85
N THR A 53 -6.01 10.41 -6.41
CA THR A 53 -4.83 9.69 -6.89
C THR A 53 -4.08 9.04 -5.75
N ALA A 54 -3.79 9.75 -4.66
CA ALA A 54 -3.05 9.23 -3.52
C ALA A 54 -3.73 8.00 -2.91
N PHE A 55 -4.98 8.14 -2.49
CA PHE A 55 -5.66 7.09 -1.73
C PHE A 55 -5.98 5.88 -2.60
N THR A 56 -6.44 6.08 -3.84
CA THR A 56 -6.72 4.97 -4.74
C THR A 56 -5.44 4.19 -5.07
N SER A 57 -4.35 4.88 -5.41
CA SER A 57 -3.08 4.23 -5.74
C SER A 57 -2.49 3.47 -4.55
N TYR A 58 -2.38 4.08 -3.37
CA TYR A 58 -1.86 3.38 -2.19
C TYR A 58 -2.78 2.25 -1.71
N GLY A 59 -4.09 2.33 -1.98
CA GLY A 59 -5.00 1.22 -1.76
C GLY A 59 -4.70 0.03 -2.68
N SER A 60 -4.49 0.30 -3.97
CA SER A 60 -4.05 -0.73 -4.92
C SER A 60 -2.67 -1.30 -4.59
N PHE A 61 -1.74 -0.48 -4.06
CA PHE A 61 -0.44 -0.96 -3.55
C PHE A 61 -0.61 -2.05 -2.50
N TRP A 62 -1.48 -1.85 -1.50
CA TRP A 62 -1.69 -2.85 -0.46
C TRP A 62 -2.31 -4.14 -1.01
N LEU A 63 -3.29 -4.03 -1.90
CA LEU A 63 -3.90 -5.21 -2.53
C LEU A 63 -2.89 -6.01 -3.36
N THR A 64 -2.05 -5.32 -4.14
CA THR A 64 -1.02 -5.97 -4.96
C THR A 64 0.09 -6.57 -4.10
N LEU A 65 0.52 -5.90 -3.03
CA LEU A 65 1.49 -6.45 -2.08
C LEU A 65 0.98 -7.72 -1.40
N VAL A 66 -0.28 -7.72 -0.93
CA VAL A 66 -0.88 -8.92 -0.32
C VAL A 66 -1.01 -10.04 -1.36
N ALA A 67 -1.43 -9.75 -2.59
CA ALA A 67 -1.50 -10.74 -3.64
C ALA A 67 -0.13 -11.38 -3.93
N ILE A 68 0.94 -10.58 -4.02
CA ILE A 68 2.32 -11.07 -4.22
C ILE A 68 2.74 -12.04 -3.10
N LEU A 69 2.30 -11.81 -1.86
CA LEU A 69 2.64 -12.65 -0.70
C LEU A 69 1.75 -13.90 -0.57
N LEU A 70 0.51 -13.85 -1.08
CA LEU A 70 -0.46 -14.94 -0.97
C LEU A 70 -0.46 -15.89 -2.16
N MET A 71 -0.28 -15.40 -3.38
CA MET A 71 -0.32 -16.23 -4.60
C MET A 71 0.62 -17.44 -4.55
N PRO A 72 1.86 -17.34 -4.02
CA PRO A 72 2.73 -18.52 -3.88
C PRO A 72 2.20 -19.55 -2.87
N LYS A 73 1.58 -19.09 -1.79
CA LYS A 73 0.98 -19.98 -0.76
C LYS A 73 -0.26 -20.71 -1.27
N LEU A 74 -0.92 -20.16 -2.29
CA LEU A 74 -2.07 -20.76 -2.97
C LEU A 74 -1.66 -21.64 -4.17
N GLY A 75 -0.36 -21.75 -4.47
CA GLY A 75 0.15 -22.52 -5.61
C GLY A 75 -0.14 -21.87 -6.97
N LEU A 76 -0.42 -20.57 -7.01
CA LEU A 76 -0.75 -19.84 -8.23
C LEU A 76 0.49 -19.27 -8.94
N THR A 77 1.57 -19.00 -8.19
CA THR A 77 2.83 -18.45 -8.70
C THR A 77 4.01 -18.97 -7.89
N ASP A 78 5.23 -18.82 -8.39
CA ASP A 78 6.44 -19.01 -7.57
C ASP A 78 6.62 -17.86 -6.57
N ALA A 79 7.49 -18.06 -5.58
CA ALA A 79 7.88 -17.02 -4.64
C ALA A 79 8.49 -15.80 -5.39
N PRO A 80 8.21 -14.56 -4.95
CA PRO A 80 8.68 -13.38 -5.67
C PRO A 80 10.20 -13.29 -5.67
N ASN A 81 10.77 -12.97 -6.83
CA ASN A 81 12.19 -12.61 -6.92
C ASN A 81 12.46 -11.33 -6.10
N ALA A 82 13.43 -11.38 -5.20
CA ALA A 82 13.70 -10.28 -4.27
C ALA A 82 14.16 -8.99 -4.98
N GLN A 83 14.98 -9.10 -6.03
CA GLN A 83 15.43 -7.94 -6.81
C GLN A 83 14.24 -7.28 -7.51
N PHE A 84 13.34 -8.07 -8.07
CA PHE A 84 12.17 -7.55 -8.78
C PHE A 84 11.12 -6.97 -7.83
N LEU A 85 10.95 -7.55 -6.63
CA LEU A 85 10.17 -6.93 -5.56
C LEU A 85 10.78 -5.59 -5.13
N GLY A 86 12.11 -5.49 -5.10
CA GLY A 86 12.83 -4.24 -4.85
C GLY A 86 12.54 -3.18 -5.92
N VAL A 87 12.52 -3.55 -7.21
CA VAL A 87 12.13 -2.65 -8.31
C VAL A 87 10.68 -2.19 -8.15
N TYR A 88 9.77 -3.10 -7.83
CA TYR A 88 8.37 -2.78 -7.54
C TYR A 88 8.25 -1.72 -6.43
N LEU A 89 8.93 -1.94 -5.29
CA LEU A 89 8.95 -0.98 -4.17
C LEU A 89 9.62 0.35 -4.56
N GLY A 90 10.68 0.29 -5.37
CA GLY A 90 11.38 1.48 -5.88
C GLY A 90 10.47 2.37 -6.74
N LEU A 91 9.65 1.79 -7.62
CA LEU A 91 8.67 2.52 -8.42
C LEU A 91 7.59 3.18 -7.54
N TRP A 92 7.14 2.49 -6.49
CA TRP A 92 6.25 3.10 -5.50
C TRP A 92 6.92 4.26 -4.76
N GLY A 93 8.21 4.14 -4.42
CA GLY A 93 8.99 5.23 -3.85
C GLY A 93 9.09 6.46 -4.77
N VAL A 94 9.30 6.25 -6.07
CA VAL A 94 9.28 7.33 -7.07
C VAL A 94 7.90 7.99 -7.13
N PHE A 95 6.82 7.21 -7.18
CA PHE A 95 5.46 7.74 -7.11
C PHE A 95 5.24 8.58 -5.84
N THR A 96 5.64 8.08 -4.68
CA THR A 96 5.55 8.80 -3.40
C THR A 96 6.33 10.11 -3.42
N LEU A 97 7.52 10.14 -4.04
CA LEU A 97 8.32 11.35 -4.18
C LEU A 97 7.60 12.43 -5.00
N PHE A 98 6.97 12.06 -6.12
CA PHE A 98 6.16 13.01 -6.89
C PHE A 98 4.96 13.52 -6.08
N MET A 99 4.28 12.63 -5.34
CA MET A 99 3.19 13.02 -4.47
C MET A 99 3.64 13.96 -3.35
N PHE A 100 4.84 13.77 -2.79
CA PHE A 100 5.43 14.67 -1.80
C PHE A 100 5.62 16.10 -2.33
N PHE A 101 6.12 16.26 -3.56
CA PHE A 101 6.18 17.60 -4.17
C PHE A 101 4.79 18.23 -4.34
N GLY A 102 3.76 17.42 -4.60
CA GLY A 102 2.37 17.85 -4.64
C GLY A 102 1.83 18.37 -3.29
N THR A 103 2.40 17.96 -2.15
CA THR A 103 1.96 18.41 -0.82
C THR A 103 2.61 19.70 -0.33
N LEU A 104 3.60 20.25 -1.03
CA LEU A 104 4.36 21.42 -0.56
C LEU A 104 3.51 22.70 -0.37
N LYS A 105 2.34 22.77 -1.00
CA LYS A 105 1.34 23.85 -0.83
C LYS A 105 0.15 23.44 0.04
N GLY A 106 0.16 22.22 0.58
CA GLY A 106 -0.88 21.70 1.46
C GLY A 106 -0.69 22.10 2.92
N ALA A 107 -1.57 21.59 3.79
CA ALA A 107 -1.45 21.79 5.23
C ALA A 107 -0.10 21.25 5.76
N ARG A 108 0.54 22.01 6.65
CA ARG A 108 1.73 21.61 7.41
C ARG A 108 1.33 20.98 8.73
#